data_AF-A0A958P4H4-F1
#
_entry.id   AF-A0A958P4H4-F1
#
_cell.length_a   1.000
_cell.length_b   1.000
_cell.length_c   1.000
_cell.angle_alpha   90.00
_cell.angle_beta   90.00
_cell.angle_gamma   90.00
#
_symmetry.space_group_name_H-M   'P 1'
#
loop_
_entity.id
_entity.type
_entity.pdbx_description
1 polymer ?
#
loop_
_entity_poly.entity_id
_entity_poly.type
_entity_poly.pdbx_seq_one_letter_code
_entity_poly.pdbx_strand_id
1 'polypeptide(L)'
;PLHAHLFKSKRGTFLGATDQEALNAAFELTKLEGIIPALESAHAMAALNKIKLKNDECVVVNLSGRGDKDMETYMRVMNNGK
;
A
#
# COMPACT_ATOMS: atom_id res chain seq x y z
N PRO A 1 8.45 19.94 -5.50
CA PRO A 1 7.98 20.64 -6.73
C PRO A 1 7.32 19.71 -7.77
N LEU A 2 7.94 18.56 -8.09
CA LEU A 2 7.48 17.67 -9.17
C LEU A 2 6.07 17.07 -8.94
N HIS A 3 5.80 16.45 -7.79
CA HIS A 3 4.51 15.84 -7.49
C HIS A 3 3.33 16.83 -7.58
N ALA A 4 3.49 18.03 -7.02
CA ALA A 4 2.48 19.09 -7.11
C ALA A 4 2.24 19.55 -8.55
N HIS A 5 3.28 19.62 -9.38
CA HIS A 5 3.14 19.93 -10.80
C HIS A 5 2.41 18.82 -11.57
N LEU A 6 2.72 17.55 -11.31
CA LEU A 6 2.03 16.40 -11.93
C LEU A 6 0.54 16.38 -11.57
N PHE A 7 0.19 16.70 -10.33
CA PHE A 7 -1.20 16.86 -9.92
C PHE A 7 -1.88 18.01 -10.68
N LYS A 8 -1.28 19.21 -10.66
CA LYS A 8 -1.85 20.41 -11.32
C LYS A 8 -2.02 20.23 -12.84
N SER A 9 -1.06 19.55 -13.49
CA SER A 9 -1.10 19.24 -14.92
C SER A 9 -1.97 18.04 -15.28
N LYS A 10 -2.58 17.36 -14.30
CA LYS A 10 -3.38 16.14 -14.45
C LYS A 10 -2.59 14.96 -15.04
N ARG A 11 -1.26 14.97 -14.93
CA ARG A 11 -0.36 13.89 -15.35
C ARG A 11 -0.11 12.85 -14.26
N GLY A 12 -0.44 13.16 -13.01
CA GLY A 12 -0.40 12.21 -11.90
C GLY A 12 -1.72 12.24 -11.13
N THR A 13 -2.23 11.06 -10.81
CA THR A 13 -3.37 10.88 -9.91
C THR A 13 -2.83 10.59 -8.51
N PHE A 14 -3.35 11.29 -7.51
CA PHE A 14 -2.91 11.18 -6.12
C PHE A 14 -4.08 10.70 -5.29
N LEU A 15 -3.91 9.56 -4.63
CA LEU A 15 -4.92 8.89 -3.82
C LEU A 15 -4.43 8.79 -2.38
N GLY A 16 -5.35 8.90 -1.44
CA GLY A 16 -5.09 8.64 -0.03
C GLY A 16 -5.46 7.22 0.35
N ALA A 17 -4.69 6.62 1.24
CA ALA A 17 -5.03 5.42 1.99
C ALA A 17 -4.85 5.73 3.48
N THR A 18 -5.74 5.19 4.31
CA THR A 18 -5.61 5.30 5.78
C THR A 18 -4.67 4.24 6.32
N ASP A 19 -4.12 4.46 7.51
CA ASP A 19 -3.24 3.48 8.17
C ASP A 19 -3.90 2.10 8.30
N GLN A 20 -5.21 2.07 8.58
CA GLN A 20 -5.94 0.80 8.68
C GLN A 20 -6.05 0.08 7.33
N GLU A 21 -6.29 0.81 6.24
CA GLU A 21 -6.30 0.23 4.90
C GLU A 21 -4.91 -0.31 4.52
N ALA A 22 -3.85 0.43 4.84
CA ALA A 22 -2.47 0.00 4.60
C ALA A 22 -2.11 -1.26 5.40
N LEU A 23 -2.48 -1.31 6.69
CA LEU A 23 -2.28 -2.50 7.52
C LEU A 23 -2.99 -3.72 6.94
N ASN A 24 -4.26 -3.58 6.55
CA ASN A 24 -5.02 -4.67 5.94
C ASN A 24 -4.35 -5.17 4.65
N ALA A 25 -3.92 -4.26 3.78
CA ALA A 25 -3.23 -4.61 2.53
C ALA A 25 -1.88 -5.28 2.78
N ALA A 26 -1.14 -4.87 3.81
CA ALA A 26 0.11 -5.52 4.20
C ALA A 26 -0.12 -6.96 4.67
N PHE A 27 -1.15 -7.19 5.51
CA PHE A 27 -1.49 -8.55 5.95
C PHE A 27 -1.93 -9.43 4.79
N GLU A 28 -2.72 -8.88 3.87
CA GLU A 28 -3.15 -9.60 2.66
C GLU A 28 -1.97 -10.00 1.79
N LEU A 29 -1.08 -9.06 1.47
CA LEU A 29 0.13 -9.34 0.68
C LEU A 29 1.04 -10.37 1.35
N THR A 30 1.21 -10.27 2.67
CA THR A 30 2.00 -11.24 3.44
C THR A 30 1.36 -12.62 3.41
N LYS A 31 0.03 -12.71 3.52
CA LYS A 31 -0.69 -13.99 3.55
C LYS A 31 -0.72 -14.66 2.18
N LEU A 32 -0.86 -13.90 1.10
CA LEU A 32 -0.98 -14.43 -0.26
C LEU A 32 0.39 -14.73 -0.88
N GLU A 33 1.35 -13.82 -0.73
CA GLU A 33 2.62 -13.88 -1.45
C GLU A 33 3.85 -14.10 -0.55
N GLY A 34 3.67 -14.10 0.78
CA GLY A 34 4.78 -14.25 1.73
C GLY A 34 5.71 -13.03 1.80
N ILE A 35 5.31 -11.90 1.21
CA ILE A 35 6.08 -10.66 1.20
C ILE A 35 5.61 -9.78 2.35
N ILE A 36 6.54 -9.37 3.22
CA ILE A 36 6.27 -8.42 4.32
C ILE A 36 6.68 -7.02 3.83
N PRO A 37 5.75 -6.19 3.33
CA PRO A 37 6.08 -4.86 2.82
C PRO A 37 6.38 -3.89 3.96
N ALA A 38 7.14 -2.83 3.70
CA ALA A 38 7.15 -1.65 4.57
C ALA A 38 5.74 -1.04 4.63
N LEU A 39 5.39 -0.42 5.77
CA LEU A 39 4.04 0.15 5.92
C LEU A 39 3.76 1.26 4.90
N GLU A 40 4.77 2.04 4.50
CA GLU A 40 4.65 3.04 3.43
C GLU A 40 4.38 2.40 2.06
N SER A 41 4.94 1.21 1.78
CA SER A 41 4.64 0.45 0.56
C SER A 41 3.21 -0.09 0.58
N ALA A 42 2.73 -0.49 1.75
CA ALA A 42 1.38 -1.03 1.90
C ALA A 42 0.28 -0.01 1.60
N HIS A 43 0.56 1.29 1.76
CA HIS A 43 -0.35 2.35 1.32
C HIS A 43 -0.60 2.31 -0.20
N ALA A 44 0.42 2.00 -0.99
CA ALA A 44 0.26 1.86 -2.45
C ALA A 44 -0.62 0.65 -2.78
N MET A 45 -0.44 -0.48 -2.09
CA MET A 45 -1.28 -1.68 -2.24
C MET A 45 -2.74 -1.38 -1.89
N ALA A 46 -2.99 -0.71 -0.76
CA ALA A 46 -4.32 -0.30 -0.34
C ALA A 46 -5.01 0.62 -1.36
N ALA A 47 -4.24 1.52 -1.99
CA ALA A 47 -4.77 2.43 -3.01
C ALA A 47 -5.21 1.72 -4.30
N LEU A 48 -4.67 0.54 -4.63
CA LEU A 48 -5.05 -0.21 -5.83
C LEU A 48 -6.55 -0.59 -5.84
N ASN A 49 -7.11 -0.89 -4.67
CA ASN A 49 -8.55 -1.19 -4.52
C ASN A 49 -9.46 0.00 -4.86
N LYS A 50 -8.89 1.21 -4.96
CA LYS A 50 -9.60 2.45 -5.33
C LYS A 50 -9.45 2.78 -6.81
N ILE A 51 -8.67 2.01 -7.56
CA ILE A 51 -8.42 2.18 -9.00
C ILE A 51 -9.27 1.15 -9.76
N LYS A 52 -9.97 1.60 -10.79
CA LYS A 52 -10.70 0.70 -11.70
C LYS A 52 -9.70 0.10 -12.69
N LEU A 53 -9.33 -1.15 -12.46
CA LEU A 53 -8.43 -1.91 -13.33
C LEU A 53 -9.24 -2.95 -14.13
N LYS A 54 -8.77 -3.26 -15.34
CA LYS A 54 -9.29 -4.41 -16.10
C LYS A 54 -8.55 -5.69 -15.69
N ASN A 55 -9.18 -6.85 -15.84
CA ASN A 55 -8.59 -8.14 -15.44
C ASN A 55 -7.28 -8.47 -16.19
N ASP A 56 -7.08 -7.92 -17.38
CA ASP A 56 -5.93 -8.11 -18.26
C ASP A 56 -4.94 -6.94 -18.24
N GLU A 57 -5.13 -5.96 -17.34
CA GLU A 57 -4.28 -4.79 -17.26
C GLU A 57 -2.98 -5.09 -16.50
N CYS A 58 -1.83 -4.75 -17.10
CA CYS A 58 -0.54 -4.89 -16.46
C CYS A 58 -0.24 -3.68 -15.58
N VAL A 59 -0.08 -3.90 -14.28
CA VAL A 59 0.18 -2.85 -13.28
C VAL A 59 1.57 -3.05 -12.68
N VAL A 60 2.37 -1.98 -12.67
CA VAL A 60 3.66 -1.96 -11.97
C VAL A 60 3.49 -1.23 -10.65
N VAL A 61 3.84 -1.90 -9.56
CA VAL A 61 3.75 -1.35 -8.21
C VAL A 61 5.16 -1.24 -7.63
N ASN A 62 5.47 -0.09 -7.04
CA ASN A 62 6.73 0.11 -6.34
C ASN A 62 6.61 -0.32 -4.88
N LEU A 63 7.20 -1.48 -4.53
CA LEU A 63 7.42 -1.89 -3.15
C LEU A 63 8.73 -1.28 -2.67
N SER A 64 8.65 -0.07 -2.11
CA SER A 64 9.79 0.77 -1.76
C SER A 64 10.68 0.20 -0.64
N GLY A 65 10.17 -0.73 0.17
CA GLY A 65 10.91 -1.30 1.28
C GLY A 65 10.28 -2.55 1.88
N ARG A 66 11.05 -3.17 2.79
CA ARG A 66 10.68 -4.37 3.56
C ARG A 66 10.21 -3.99 4.97
N GLY A 67 9.27 -4.75 5.51
CA GLY A 67 8.61 -4.45 6.79
C GLY A 67 9.29 -5.02 8.04
N ASP A 68 10.55 -5.47 7.97
CA ASP A 68 11.25 -6.04 9.13
C ASP A 68 11.27 -5.10 10.35
N LYS A 69 11.35 -3.79 10.10
CA LYS A 69 11.36 -2.76 11.15
C LYS A 69 9.97 -2.48 11.73
N ASP A 70 8.91 -2.84 11.01
CA ASP A 70 7.54 -2.53 11.34
C ASP A 70 6.82 -3.70 12.05
N MET A 71 7.53 -4.80 12.30
CA MET A 71 7.00 -6.02 12.91
C MET A 71 6.31 -5.77 14.25
N GLU A 72 6.85 -4.88 15.10
CA GLU A 72 6.21 -4.53 16.38
C GLU A 72 4.84 -3.87 16.17
N THR A 73 4.72 -2.99 15.18
CA THR A 73 3.46 -2.35 14.80
C THR A 73 2.45 -3.38 14.29
N TYR A 74 2.89 -4.31 13.44
CA TYR A 74 2.05 -5.41 12.94
C TYR A 74 1.53 -6.28 14.09
N MET A 75 2.42 -6.71 15.00
CA MET A 75 2.05 -7.55 16.13
C MET A 75 1.07 -6.87 17.08
N ARG A 76 1.25 -5.57 17.36
CA ARG A 76 0.31 -4.81 18.19
C ARG A 76 -1.08 -4.74 17.57
N VAL A 77 -1.18 -4.49 16.27
CA VAL A 77 -2.45 -4.43 15.54
C VAL A 77 -3.13 -5.80 15.51
N MET A 78 -2.38 -6.89 15.25
CA MET A 78 -2.92 -8.25 15.28
C MET A 78 -3.43 -8.67 16.65
N ASN A 79 -2.74 -8.27 17.72
CA ASN A 79 -3.12 -8.65 19.09
C ASN A 79 -4.31 -7.84 19.62
N ASN A 80 -4.48 -6.59 19.19
CA ASN A 80 -5.63 -5.75 19.58
C ASN A 80 -6.91 -6.02 18.77
N GLY A 81 -6.81 -6.80 17.68
CA GLY A 81 -7.96 -7.29 16.91
C GLY A 81 -8.52 -8.62 17.41
N LYS A 82 -8.04 -9.13 18.56
CA LYS A 82 -8.61 -10.28 19.28
C LYS A 82 -9.44 -9.82 20.46
#